data_AF-A0A182SF03-F1
#
_entry.id   AF-A0A182SF03-F1
#
_cell.length_a   1.000
_cell.length_b   1.000
_cell.length_c   1.000
_cell.angle_alpha   90.00
_cell.angle_beta   90.00
_cell.angle_gamma   90.00
#
_symmetry.space_group_name_H-M   'P 1'
#
loop_
_entity.id
_entity.type
_entity.pdbx_description
1 polymer ?
#
loop_
_entity_poly.entity_id
_entity_poly.type
_entity_poly.pdbx_seq_one_letter_code
_entity_poly.pdbx_strand_id
1 'polypeptide(L)'
;MNAAEKLTVVDVYDLALEIGKEFETIIDANGVNAVSGLITKVVNALELMESLTCQNETENATLQELQEKIAQLEAEKEQKAASRSRYEKELEAIEDQWRTEAKELFKVIDKLQEENRKLQRGIAQSASESTHQSEEQRSRNGGPNDDFPNGSNMSDAEAGVLKKSEYKLQISQLEEKMKRKEMELCEKMAEIESLSSQNDRLKKVVSESRRRQKFSHNQIITLCEERADFLAQIQDQHHEIKALRMQLGLAEKENEDLANRVNEDERPRFSTVELKEMLTDRNELKARVSDLEQELMTCQAIGTGAENGNNGSMLAKEPTSTERPA
;
A
#
# COMPACT_ATOMS: atom_id res chain seq x y z
N MET A 1 6.01 -31.00 -20.24
CA MET A 1 4.57 -30.94 -20.54
C MET A 1 4.45 -30.11 -21.80
N ASN A 2 3.92 -30.69 -22.88
CA ASN A 2 3.99 -30.16 -24.24
C ASN A 2 3.45 -28.72 -24.28
N ALA A 3 4.32 -27.77 -24.60
CA ALA A 3 3.88 -26.50 -25.16
C ALA A 3 3.29 -26.83 -26.53
N ALA A 4 1.98 -27.05 -26.57
CA ALA A 4 1.25 -26.87 -27.82
C ALA A 4 1.62 -25.44 -28.28
N GLU A 5 2.19 -25.32 -29.47
CA GLU A 5 2.39 -24.01 -30.08
C GLU A 5 1.09 -23.22 -29.93
N LYS A 6 1.17 -22.09 -29.23
CA LYS A 6 -0.01 -21.27 -28.99
C LYS A 6 -0.44 -20.75 -30.34
N LEU A 7 -1.55 -21.28 -30.85
CA LEU A 7 -2.20 -20.80 -32.06
C LEU A 7 -2.40 -19.29 -31.91
N THR A 8 -1.91 -18.54 -32.88
CA THR A 8 -2.06 -17.09 -32.97
C THR A 8 -3.11 -16.72 -33.99
N VAL A 9 -3.60 -15.49 -33.93
CA VAL A 9 -4.54 -14.97 -34.93
C VAL A 9 -3.95 -15.06 -36.35
N VAL A 10 -2.63 -14.90 -36.49
CA VAL A 10 -1.93 -15.05 -37.78
C VAL A 10 -2.05 -16.48 -38.33
N ASP A 11 -1.91 -17.49 -37.47
CA ASP A 11 -2.04 -18.89 -37.88
C ASP A 11 -3.46 -19.22 -38.37
N VAL A 12 -4.49 -18.57 -37.81
CA VAL A 12 -5.88 -18.69 -38.27
C VAL A 12 -6.05 -18.12 -39.68
N TYR A 13 -5.42 -16.99 -39.98
CA TYR A 13 -5.43 -16.39 -41.32
C TYR A 13 -4.67 -17.25 -42.34
N ASP A 14 -3.55 -17.85 -41.96
CA ASP A 14 -2.80 -18.76 -42.83
C ASP A 14 -3.62 -20.03 -43.15
N LEU A 15 -4.28 -20.62 -42.14
CA LEU A 15 -5.23 -21.72 -42.36
C LEU A 15 -6.38 -21.32 -43.29
N ALA A 16 -6.95 -20.12 -43.11
CA ALA A 16 -8.03 -19.63 -43.95
C ALA A 16 -7.60 -19.51 -45.42
N LEU A 17 -6.36 -19.06 -45.66
CA LEU A 17 -5.78 -18.95 -47.00
C LEU A 17 -5.60 -20.32 -47.66
N GLU A 18 -5.09 -21.32 -46.93
CA GLU A 18 -4.93 -22.69 -47.43
C GLU A 18 -6.28 -23.32 -47.77
N ILE A 19 -7.25 -23.19 -46.88
CA ILE A 19 -8.63 -23.68 -47.10
C ILE A 19 -9.27 -22.98 -48.30
N GLY A 20 -9.02 -21.69 -48.50
CA GLY A 20 -9.50 -20.93 -49.66
C GLY A 20 -9.00 -21.50 -50.99
N LYS A 21 -7.71 -21.84 -51.08
CA LYS A 21 -7.12 -22.47 -52.29
C LYS A 21 -7.72 -23.83 -52.62
N GLU A 22 -8.05 -24.61 -51.59
CA GLU A 22 -8.74 -25.90 -51.77
C GLU A 22 -10.17 -25.69 -52.29
N PHE A 23 -10.89 -24.67 -51.78
CA PHE A 23 -12.19 -24.31 -52.32
C PHE A 23 -12.12 -23.85 -53.78
N GLU A 24 -11.13 -23.05 -54.17
CA GLU A 24 -10.90 -22.67 -55.58
C GLU A 24 -10.72 -23.91 -56.47
N THR A 25 -9.88 -24.86 -56.03
CA THR A 25 -9.64 -26.11 -56.76
C THR A 25 -10.93 -26.92 -56.96
N ILE A 26 -11.79 -26.99 -55.93
CA ILE A 26 -13.07 -27.71 -56.01
C ILE A 26 -14.07 -26.97 -56.91
N ILE A 27 -14.10 -25.64 -56.87
CA ILE A 27 -14.96 -24.80 -57.71
C ILE A 27 -14.60 -24.98 -59.17
N ASP A 28 -13.31 -24.97 -59.52
CA ASP A 28 -12.84 -25.14 -60.89
C ASP A 28 -13.24 -26.51 -61.46
N ALA A 29 -13.29 -27.55 -60.62
CA ALA A 29 -13.64 -28.92 -61.05
C ALA A 29 -15.15 -29.20 -61.09
N ASN A 30 -15.94 -28.65 -60.15
CA ASN A 30 -17.34 -29.07 -59.90
C ASN A 30 -18.36 -27.93 -59.98
N GLY A 31 -17.92 -26.69 -60.19
CA GLY A 31 -18.75 -25.50 -60.19
C GLY A 31 -19.09 -24.98 -58.79
N VAL A 32 -19.37 -23.69 -58.70
CA VAL A 32 -19.55 -22.92 -57.45
C VAL A 32 -20.68 -23.47 -56.56
N ASN A 33 -21.73 -24.01 -57.15
CA ASN A 33 -22.91 -24.49 -56.41
C ASN A 33 -22.62 -25.68 -55.50
N ALA A 34 -21.55 -26.44 -55.78
CA ALA A 34 -21.20 -27.62 -54.98
C ALA A 34 -20.69 -27.28 -53.58
N VAL A 35 -20.07 -26.11 -53.39
CA VAL A 35 -19.42 -25.70 -52.13
C VAL A 35 -19.98 -24.42 -51.50
N SER A 36 -20.84 -23.67 -52.19
CA SER A 36 -21.38 -22.39 -51.71
C SER A 36 -21.94 -22.45 -50.26
N GLY A 37 -22.75 -23.45 -49.92
CA GLY A 37 -23.28 -23.60 -48.56
C GLY A 37 -22.27 -24.11 -47.52
N LEU A 38 -21.18 -24.75 -47.96
CA LEU A 38 -20.09 -25.19 -47.10
C LEU A 38 -19.13 -24.04 -46.79
N ILE A 39 -18.81 -23.19 -47.78
CA ILE A 39 -17.96 -22.01 -47.61
C ILE A 39 -18.49 -21.13 -46.48
N THR A 40 -19.79 -20.81 -46.46
CA THR A 40 -20.39 -20.01 -45.39
C THR A 40 -20.20 -20.62 -44.01
N LYS A 41 -20.33 -21.95 -43.88
CA LYS A 41 -20.12 -22.63 -42.59
C LYS A 41 -18.66 -22.62 -42.15
N VAL A 42 -17.73 -22.77 -43.11
CA VAL A 42 -16.30 -22.73 -42.84
C VAL A 42 -15.85 -21.33 -42.45
N VAL A 43 -16.36 -20.29 -43.13
CA VAL A 43 -16.12 -18.89 -42.75
C VAL A 43 -16.59 -18.63 -41.32
N ASN A 44 -17.83 -19.01 -40.97
CA ASN A 44 -18.34 -18.84 -39.61
C ASN A 44 -17.48 -19.59 -38.56
N ALA A 45 -16.95 -20.76 -38.90
CA ALA A 45 -16.07 -21.52 -38.01
C ALA A 45 -14.69 -20.86 -37.86
N LEU A 46 -14.14 -20.30 -38.93
CA LEU A 46 -12.87 -19.56 -38.93
C LEU A 46 -13.01 -18.24 -38.15
N GLU A 47 -14.11 -17.50 -38.31
CA GLU A 47 -14.41 -16.28 -37.52
C GLU A 47 -14.53 -16.59 -36.02
N LEU A 48 -15.21 -17.69 -35.66
CA LEU A 48 -15.27 -18.13 -34.26
C LEU A 48 -13.88 -18.52 -33.73
N MET A 49 -13.08 -19.21 -34.53
CA MET A 49 -11.71 -19.59 -34.17
C MET A 49 -10.82 -18.36 -33.99
N GLU A 50 -10.93 -17.36 -34.87
CA GLU A 50 -10.23 -16.07 -34.73
C GLU A 50 -10.64 -15.37 -33.43
N SER A 51 -11.94 -15.29 -33.15
CA SER A 51 -12.45 -14.66 -31.93
C SER A 51 -11.91 -15.35 -30.66
N LEU A 52 -11.95 -16.68 -30.61
CA LEU A 52 -11.41 -17.45 -29.49
C LEU A 52 -9.89 -17.32 -29.38
N THR A 53 -9.18 -17.23 -30.50
CA THR A 53 -7.71 -17.09 -30.51
C THR A 53 -7.31 -15.70 -30.01
N CYS A 54 -7.98 -14.65 -30.46
CA CYS A 54 -7.79 -13.28 -29.98
C CYS A 54 -8.11 -13.15 -28.48
N GLN A 55 -9.21 -13.76 -28.02
CA GLN A 55 -9.53 -13.82 -26.59
C GLN A 55 -8.42 -14.55 -25.80
N ASN A 56 -7.91 -15.67 -26.30
CA ASN A 56 -6.84 -16.40 -25.64
C ASN A 56 -5.52 -15.60 -25.59
N GLU A 57 -5.18 -14.86 -26.65
CA GLU A 57 -4.02 -13.96 -26.67
C GLU A 57 -4.14 -12.86 -25.61
N THR A 58 -5.31 -12.22 -25.52
CA THR A 58 -5.56 -11.17 -24.53
C THR A 58 -5.56 -11.73 -23.10
N GLU A 59 -6.24 -12.85 -22.84
CA GLU A 59 -6.20 -13.54 -21.55
C GLU A 59 -4.77 -13.94 -21.17
N ASN A 60 -3.98 -14.49 -22.10
CA ASN A 60 -2.59 -14.82 -21.86
C ASN A 60 -1.74 -13.60 -21.52
N ALA A 61 -1.97 -12.46 -22.19
CA ALA A 61 -1.28 -11.22 -21.87
C ALA A 61 -1.62 -10.77 -20.44
N THR A 62 -2.90 -10.80 -20.05
CA THR A 62 -3.30 -10.47 -18.68
C THR A 62 -2.73 -11.45 -17.65
N LEU A 63 -2.67 -12.74 -17.96
CA LEU A 63 -2.05 -13.75 -17.10
C LEU A 63 -0.55 -13.46 -16.91
N GLN A 64 0.15 -13.09 -17.98
CA GLN A 64 1.56 -12.73 -17.91
C GLN A 64 1.78 -11.48 -17.05
N GLU A 65 0.98 -10.42 -17.25
CA GLU A 65 1.03 -9.20 -16.43
C GLU A 65 0.78 -9.50 -14.96
N LEU A 66 -0.21 -10.34 -14.64
CA LEU A 66 -0.50 -10.76 -13.28
C LEU A 66 0.64 -11.59 -12.67
N GLN A 67 1.26 -12.48 -13.45
CA GLN A 67 2.42 -13.25 -13.01
C GLN A 67 3.63 -12.34 -12.71
N GLU A 68 3.90 -11.36 -13.57
CA GLU A 68 4.94 -10.36 -13.34
C GLU A 68 4.63 -9.53 -12.08
N LYS A 69 3.36 -9.16 -11.87
CA LYS A 69 2.95 -8.41 -10.67
C LYS A 69 3.09 -9.23 -9.40
N ILE A 70 2.76 -10.52 -9.43
CA ILE A 70 2.96 -11.42 -8.29
C ILE A 70 4.46 -11.52 -7.97
N ALA A 71 5.31 -11.75 -8.97
CA ALA A 71 6.75 -11.83 -8.79
C ALA A 71 7.33 -10.54 -8.19
N GLN A 72 6.86 -9.38 -8.65
CA GLN A 72 7.22 -8.08 -8.09
C GLN A 72 6.84 -7.98 -6.60
N LEU A 73 5.59 -8.32 -6.25
CA LEU A 73 5.08 -8.23 -4.88
C LEU A 73 5.79 -9.21 -3.92
N GLU A 74 6.14 -10.40 -4.40
CA GLU A 74 6.92 -11.38 -3.64
C GLU A 74 8.34 -10.86 -3.35
N ALA A 75 9.00 -10.25 -4.34
CA ALA A 75 10.31 -9.63 -4.15
C ALA A 75 10.27 -8.46 -3.16
N GLU A 76 9.25 -7.58 -3.25
CA GLU A 76 9.05 -6.47 -2.31
C GLU A 76 8.79 -6.97 -0.88
N LYS A 77 7.99 -8.04 -0.73
CA LYS A 77 7.72 -8.68 0.57
C LYS A 77 9.01 -9.22 1.20
N GLU A 78 9.83 -9.92 0.43
CA GLU A 78 11.10 -10.47 0.90
C GLU A 78 12.08 -9.36 1.29
N GLN A 79 12.21 -8.32 0.47
CA GLN A 79 13.07 -7.16 0.77
C GLN A 79 12.63 -6.44 2.05
N LYS A 80 11.32 -6.30 2.26
CA LYS A 80 10.76 -5.68 3.48
C LYS A 80 11.00 -6.55 4.71
N ALA A 81 10.87 -7.87 4.58
CA ALA A 81 11.19 -8.82 5.65
C ALA A 81 12.69 -8.78 6.03
N ALA A 82 13.57 -8.79 5.03
CA ALA A 82 15.01 -8.68 5.24
C ALA A 82 15.41 -7.36 5.92
N SER A 83 14.80 -6.25 5.50
CA SER A 83 15.02 -4.94 6.12
C SER A 83 14.58 -4.93 7.58
N ARG A 84 13.40 -5.48 7.89
CA ARG A 84 12.91 -5.61 9.28
C ARG A 84 13.86 -6.45 10.14
N SER A 85 14.30 -7.60 9.64
CA SER A 85 15.25 -8.47 10.35
C SER A 85 16.57 -7.75 10.62
N ARG A 86 17.05 -6.93 9.69
CA ARG A 86 18.25 -6.12 9.88
C ARG A 86 18.05 -5.06 10.97
N TYR A 87 16.94 -4.33 10.95
CA TYR A 87 16.64 -3.33 11.98
C TYR A 87 16.49 -3.95 13.37
N GLU A 88 15.89 -5.14 13.47
CA GLU A 88 15.77 -5.87 14.74
C GLU A 88 17.14 -6.24 15.30
N LYS A 89 18.06 -6.75 14.46
CA LYS A 89 19.46 -7.02 14.88
C LYS A 89 20.21 -5.76 15.28
N GLU A 90 20.03 -4.65 14.56
CA GLU A 90 20.64 -3.37 14.91
C GLU A 90 20.10 -2.84 16.25
N LEU A 91 18.81 -3.03 16.54
CA LEU A 91 18.20 -2.67 17.81
C LEU A 91 18.73 -3.52 18.96
N GLU A 92 18.79 -4.85 18.79
CA GLU A 92 19.36 -5.77 19.78
C GLU A 92 20.82 -5.42 20.10
N ALA A 93 21.63 -5.10 19.08
CA ALA A 93 23.00 -4.66 19.27
C ALA A 93 23.12 -3.37 20.08
N ILE A 94 22.24 -2.39 19.84
CA ILE A 94 22.18 -1.14 20.62
C ILE A 94 21.78 -1.43 22.07
N GLU A 95 20.80 -2.31 22.30
CA GLU A 95 20.38 -2.70 23.66
C GLU A 95 21.51 -3.38 24.43
N ASP A 96 22.25 -4.29 23.79
CA ASP A 96 23.38 -4.98 24.41
C ASP A 96 24.56 -4.04 24.68
N GLN A 97 24.82 -3.10 23.77
CA GLN A 97 25.78 -2.03 24.01
C GLN A 97 25.35 -1.19 25.23
N TRP A 98 24.08 -0.76 25.29
CA TRP A 98 23.56 0.03 26.40
C TRP A 98 23.65 -0.72 27.74
N ARG A 99 23.33 -2.02 27.76
CA ARG A 99 23.51 -2.88 28.94
C ARG A 99 24.96 -2.97 29.38
N THR A 100 25.90 -3.03 28.43
CA THR A 100 27.33 -3.10 28.72
C THR A 100 27.84 -1.79 29.29
N GLU A 101 27.50 -0.66 28.66
CA GLU A 101 27.83 0.68 29.15
C GLU A 101 27.23 0.93 30.54
N ALA A 102 25.97 0.53 30.78
CA ALA A 102 25.35 0.63 32.10
C ALA A 102 26.14 -0.16 33.17
N LYS A 103 26.54 -1.40 32.87
CA LYS A 103 27.37 -2.22 33.77
C LYS A 103 28.73 -1.57 34.04
N GLU A 104 29.35 -0.99 33.01
CA GLU A 104 30.63 -0.28 33.17
C GLU A 104 30.49 0.96 34.04
N LEU A 105 29.44 1.76 33.84
CA LEU A 105 29.12 2.91 34.68
C LEU A 105 28.88 2.50 36.13
N PHE A 106 28.15 1.41 36.39
CA PHE A 106 27.99 0.88 37.75
C PHE A 106 29.34 0.51 38.39
N LYS A 107 30.24 -0.15 37.65
CA LYS A 107 31.59 -0.46 38.15
C LYS A 107 32.38 0.80 38.48
N VAL A 108 32.23 1.86 37.70
CA VAL A 108 32.87 3.15 37.98
C VAL A 108 32.28 3.80 39.23
N ILE A 109 30.96 3.79 39.39
CA ILE A 109 30.28 4.27 40.60
C ILE A 109 30.77 3.51 41.83
N ASP A 110 30.84 2.18 41.78
CA ASP A 110 31.30 1.36 42.90
C ASP A 110 32.74 1.70 43.31
N LYS A 111 33.64 1.89 42.33
CA LYS A 111 35.03 2.31 42.57
C LYS A 111 35.09 3.68 43.25
N LEU A 112 34.36 4.66 42.72
CA LEU A 112 34.31 6.01 43.28
C LEU A 112 33.69 6.03 44.68
N GLN A 113 32.68 5.21 44.95
CA GLN A 113 32.10 5.06 46.28
C GLN A 113 33.10 4.46 47.27
N GLU A 114 33.87 3.45 46.87
CA GLU A 114 34.90 2.85 47.72
C GLU A 114 36.05 3.83 48.00
N GLU A 115 36.49 4.60 47.00
CA GLU A 115 37.48 5.67 47.18
C GLU A 115 36.97 6.76 48.13
N ASN A 116 35.73 7.21 47.97
CA ASN A 116 35.10 8.16 48.90
C ASN A 116 35.05 7.60 50.33
N ARG A 117 34.67 6.32 50.52
CA ARG A 117 34.70 5.69 51.86
C ARG A 117 36.12 5.60 52.42
N LYS A 118 37.13 5.35 51.61
CA LYS A 118 38.54 5.34 52.04
C LYS A 118 39.01 6.72 52.45
N LEU A 119 38.71 7.75 51.66
CA LEU A 119 39.04 9.14 51.97
C LEU A 119 38.34 9.62 53.25
N GLN A 120 37.04 9.33 53.40
CA GLN A 120 36.31 9.64 54.63
C GLN A 120 36.92 8.96 55.87
N ARG A 121 37.34 7.69 55.75
CA ARG A 121 38.07 7.00 56.83
C ARG A 121 39.41 7.65 57.14
N GLY A 122 40.19 8.04 56.12
CA GLY A 122 41.46 8.74 56.29
C GLY A 122 41.31 10.11 56.95
N ILE A 123 40.27 10.87 56.60
CA ILE A 123 39.93 12.15 57.24
C ILE A 123 39.56 11.93 58.72
N ALA A 124 38.75 10.90 59.02
CA ALA A 124 38.40 10.59 60.40
C ALA A 124 39.62 10.18 61.25
N GLN A 125 40.54 9.39 60.69
CA GLN A 125 41.79 8.99 61.35
C GLN A 125 42.71 10.20 61.60
N SER A 126 42.92 11.05 60.60
CA SER A 126 43.73 12.27 60.75
C SER A 126 43.09 13.30 61.69
N ALA A 127 41.76 13.35 61.79
CA ALA A 127 41.06 14.14 62.82
C ALA A 127 41.22 13.56 64.24
N SER A 128 41.29 12.24 64.40
CA SER A 128 41.57 11.60 65.70
C SER A 128 43.03 11.78 66.14
N GLU A 129 43.99 11.74 65.22
CA GLU A 129 45.41 12.00 65.51
C GLU A 129 45.69 13.47 65.88
N SER A 130 45.00 14.43 65.25
CA SER A 130 45.09 15.86 65.62
C SER A 130 44.46 16.15 67.00
N THR A 131 43.49 15.35 67.42
CA THR A 131 42.89 15.44 68.77
C THR A 131 43.85 14.91 69.84
N HIS A 132 44.62 13.85 69.56
CA HIS A 132 45.61 13.31 70.49
C HIS A 132 46.89 14.16 70.61
N GLN A 133 47.30 14.92 69.59
CA GLN A 133 48.44 15.84 69.68
C GLN A 133 48.11 17.14 70.44
N SER A 134 46.83 17.48 70.59
CA SER A 134 46.39 18.71 71.27
C SER A 134 46.35 18.59 72.80
N GLU A 135 46.39 17.37 73.36
CA GLU A 135 46.31 17.12 74.80
C GLU A 135 47.68 17.03 75.51
N GLU A 136 48.79 16.74 74.80
CA GLU A 136 50.14 16.65 75.41
C GLU A 136 50.86 18.00 75.56
N GLN A 137 50.37 19.09 74.97
CA GLN A 137 51.01 20.42 75.05
C GLN A 137 50.41 21.38 76.10
N ARG A 138 49.50 20.91 76.97
CA ARG A 138 48.79 21.77 77.96
C ARG A 138 49.25 21.65 79.42
N SER A 139 50.41 21.05 79.73
CA SER A 139 50.96 21.05 81.10
C SER A 139 52.47 21.32 81.14
N ARG A 140 52.84 22.60 81.09
CA ARG A 140 53.94 23.15 81.90
C ARG A 140 53.81 24.67 82.03
N ASN A 141 53.42 25.08 83.25
CA ASN A 141 53.61 26.34 84.00
C ASN A 141 54.14 27.57 83.24
N GLY A 142 53.57 28.77 83.37
CA GLY A 142 53.25 29.44 84.64
C GLY A 142 54.48 30.21 85.13
N GLY A 143 54.53 31.54 84.90
CA GLY A 143 55.56 32.47 85.42
C GLY A 143 55.37 32.82 86.91
N PRO A 144 55.95 33.93 87.46
CA PRO A 144 56.84 34.93 86.85
C PRO A 144 57.97 35.49 87.78
N ASN A 145 58.75 36.45 87.24
CA ASN A 145 59.58 37.51 87.89
C ASN A 145 60.86 37.09 88.64
N ASP A 146 61.96 37.82 88.68
CA ASP A 146 62.55 38.99 87.99
C ASP A 146 64.00 38.99 88.50
N ASP A 147 64.99 39.32 87.67
CA ASP A 147 66.19 40.08 88.07
C ASP A 147 67.14 40.21 86.88
N PHE A 148 67.16 41.40 86.31
CA PHE A 148 68.24 41.91 85.46
C PHE A 148 69.40 42.37 86.36
N PRO A 149 70.67 42.21 85.92
CA PRO A 149 71.21 43.27 85.07
C PRO A 149 72.16 42.80 83.95
N ASN A 150 71.94 43.43 82.80
CA ASN A 150 72.91 44.09 81.91
C ASN A 150 74.25 43.39 81.58
N GLY A 151 74.48 43.15 80.28
CA GLY A 151 75.84 42.95 79.78
C GLY A 151 75.96 42.36 78.38
N SER A 152 76.03 43.23 77.38
CA SER A 152 77.02 43.13 76.29
C SER A 152 76.72 42.20 75.10
N ASN A 153 76.24 42.84 74.02
CA ASN A 153 76.70 42.66 72.63
C ASN A 153 76.70 41.23 72.06
N MET A 154 75.50 40.73 71.72
CA MET A 154 75.35 39.78 70.61
C MET A 154 75.65 40.51 69.31
N SER A 155 76.67 40.05 68.59
CA SER A 155 77.09 40.59 67.30
C SER A 155 75.94 40.62 66.28
N ASP A 156 75.76 41.75 65.58
CA ASP A 156 74.78 41.96 64.50
C ASP A 156 74.76 40.85 63.42
N ALA A 157 75.84 40.08 63.31
CA ALA A 157 75.97 38.94 62.42
C ALA A 157 74.99 37.77 62.76
N GLU A 158 74.72 37.49 64.04
CA GLU A 158 73.94 36.30 64.42
C GLU A 158 72.42 36.52 64.29
N ALA A 159 71.94 37.73 64.60
CA ALA A 159 70.57 38.16 64.30
C ALA A 159 70.29 38.27 62.79
N GLY A 160 71.30 38.65 62.00
CA GLY A 160 71.22 38.65 60.54
C GLY A 160 71.11 37.24 59.94
N VAL A 161 71.81 36.27 60.52
CA VAL A 161 71.75 34.85 60.10
C VAL A 161 70.38 34.23 60.39
N LEU A 162 69.79 34.51 61.55
CA LEU A 162 68.44 34.03 61.90
C LEU A 162 67.37 34.59 60.97
N LYS A 163 67.37 35.91 60.73
CA LYS A 163 66.45 36.54 59.76
C LYS A 163 66.62 35.98 58.35
N LYS A 164 67.87 35.76 57.92
CA LYS A 164 68.16 35.15 56.61
C LYS A 164 67.63 33.71 56.51
N SER A 165 67.68 32.94 57.59
CA SER A 165 67.11 31.60 57.69
C SER A 165 65.57 31.63 57.60
N GLU A 166 64.92 32.57 58.29
CA GLU A 166 63.47 32.75 58.21
C GLU A 166 63.00 33.14 56.81
N TYR A 167 63.67 34.11 56.16
CA TYR A 167 63.33 34.48 54.78
C TYR A 167 63.53 33.31 53.81
N LYS A 168 64.59 32.51 53.99
CA LYS A 168 64.82 31.32 53.16
C LYS A 168 63.69 30.29 53.33
N LEU A 169 63.23 30.06 54.57
CA LEU A 169 62.11 29.17 54.84
C LEU A 169 60.80 29.70 54.22
N GLN A 170 60.55 31.00 54.32
CA GLN A 170 59.37 31.64 53.71
C GLN A 170 59.38 31.53 52.19
N ILE A 171 60.54 31.72 51.56
CA ILE A 171 60.73 31.51 50.11
C ILE A 171 60.44 30.05 49.75
N SER A 172 61.02 29.07 50.46
CA SER A 172 60.75 27.65 50.21
C SER A 172 59.27 27.27 50.37
N GLN A 173 58.56 27.86 51.34
CA GLN A 173 57.11 27.68 51.48
C GLN A 173 56.31 28.29 50.32
N LEU A 174 56.72 29.45 49.81
CA LEU A 174 56.09 30.07 48.65
C LEU A 174 56.35 29.29 47.35
N GLU A 175 57.58 28.78 47.17
CA GLU A 175 57.93 27.88 46.06
C GLU A 175 57.09 26.60 46.08
N GLU A 176 56.92 25.98 47.25
CA GLU A 176 56.08 24.79 47.38
C GLU A 176 54.58 25.09 47.14
N LYS A 177 54.09 26.25 47.59
CA LYS A 177 52.71 26.69 47.27
C LYS A 177 52.53 26.95 45.78
N MET A 178 53.50 27.58 45.13
CA MET A 178 53.49 27.83 43.69
C MET A 178 53.46 26.51 42.92
N LYS A 179 54.32 25.56 43.28
CA LYS A 179 54.35 24.22 42.68
C LYS A 179 53.03 23.46 42.85
N ARG A 180 52.42 23.53 44.04
CA ARG A 180 51.08 22.96 44.28
C ARG A 180 50.02 23.58 43.37
N LYS A 181 50.05 24.91 43.20
CA LYS A 181 49.11 25.62 42.32
C LYS A 181 49.35 25.32 40.84
N GLU A 182 50.59 25.15 40.42
CA GLU A 182 50.93 24.69 39.06
C GLU A 182 50.41 23.29 38.78
N MET A 183 50.56 22.35 39.73
CA MET A 183 50.00 21.01 39.60
C MET A 183 48.47 21.04 39.49
N GLU A 184 47.80 21.82 40.34
CA GLU A 184 46.33 21.99 40.31
C GLU A 184 45.87 22.59 38.97
N LEU A 185 46.61 23.57 38.42
CA LEU A 185 46.32 24.13 37.11
C LEU A 185 46.48 23.10 35.99
N CYS A 186 47.55 22.28 36.01
CA CYS A 186 47.74 21.21 35.03
C CYS A 186 46.61 20.18 35.08
N GLU A 187 46.17 19.77 36.27
CA GLU A 187 45.02 18.86 36.44
C GLU A 187 43.73 19.47 35.87
N LYS A 188 43.47 20.75 36.16
CA LYS A 188 42.29 21.45 35.64
C LYS A 188 42.33 21.63 34.13
N MET A 189 43.50 21.87 33.55
CA MET A 189 43.67 21.92 32.09
C MET A 189 43.34 20.57 31.44
N ALA A 190 43.85 19.46 31.99
CA ALA A 190 43.55 18.12 31.50
C ALA A 190 42.05 17.78 31.61
N GLU A 191 41.39 18.21 32.69
CA GLU A 191 39.95 18.06 32.87
C GLU A 191 39.16 18.84 31.80
N ILE A 192 39.56 20.09 31.51
CA ILE A 192 38.95 20.92 30.45
C ILE A 192 39.10 20.26 29.08
N GLU A 193 40.27 19.74 28.74
CA GLU A 193 40.52 19.06 27.46
C GLU A 193 39.67 17.79 27.30
N SER A 194 39.54 17.01 28.38
CA SER A 194 38.69 15.82 28.43
C SER A 194 37.21 16.18 28.23
N LEU A 195 36.72 17.19 28.96
CA LEU A 195 35.34 17.67 28.83
C LEU A 195 35.06 18.27 27.45
N SER A 196 36.03 19.00 26.87
CA SER A 196 35.93 19.54 25.51
C SER A 196 35.77 18.40 24.49
N SER A 197 36.59 17.37 24.60
CA SER A 197 36.52 16.18 23.74
C SER A 197 35.18 15.44 23.87
N GLN A 198 34.65 15.32 25.10
CA GLN A 198 33.33 14.73 25.34
C GLN A 198 32.22 15.58 24.72
N ASN A 199 32.31 16.90 24.84
CA ASN A 199 31.33 17.83 24.27
C ASN A 199 31.28 17.71 22.73
N ASP A 200 32.44 17.60 22.08
CA ASP A 200 32.49 17.41 20.62
C ASP A 200 31.95 16.05 20.17
N ARG A 201 32.15 14.98 20.96
CA ARG A 201 31.48 13.69 20.72
C ARG A 201 29.97 13.82 20.84
N LEU A 202 29.47 14.47 21.89
CA LEU A 202 28.04 14.69 22.10
C LEU A 202 27.42 15.51 20.96
N LYS A 203 28.09 16.56 20.49
CA LYS A 203 27.65 17.34 19.31
C LYS A 203 27.47 16.46 18.07
N LYS A 204 28.39 15.52 17.84
CA LYS A 204 28.28 14.56 16.71
C LYS A 204 27.07 13.64 16.87
N VAL A 205 26.88 13.05 18.06
CA VAL A 205 25.74 12.18 18.35
C VAL A 205 24.41 12.93 18.21
N VAL A 206 24.31 14.16 18.72
CA VAL A 206 23.12 15.00 18.58
C VAL A 206 22.82 15.32 17.12
N SER A 207 23.85 15.69 16.34
CA SER A 207 23.69 15.98 14.91
C SER A 207 23.20 14.75 14.13
N GLU A 208 23.77 13.58 14.42
CA GLU A 208 23.38 12.31 13.80
C GLU A 208 21.97 11.88 14.20
N SER A 209 21.62 12.00 15.48
CA SER A 209 20.27 11.74 15.98
C SER A 209 19.24 12.63 15.28
N ARG A 210 19.57 13.91 15.06
CA ARG A 210 18.69 14.84 14.34
C ARG A 210 18.52 14.47 12.87
N ARG A 211 19.57 13.93 12.22
CA ARG A 211 19.47 13.39 10.85
C ARG A 211 18.59 12.15 10.81
N ARG A 212 18.77 11.20 11.73
CA ARG A 212 17.90 10.00 11.87
C ARG A 212 16.44 10.39 12.09
N GLN A 213 16.19 11.36 12.98
CA GLN A 213 14.85 11.86 13.24
C GLN A 213 14.21 12.47 11.98
N LYS A 214 14.94 13.27 11.21
CA LYS A 214 14.44 13.82 9.94
C LYS A 214 14.11 12.74 8.92
N PHE A 215 14.97 11.74 8.77
CA PHE A 215 14.73 10.62 7.87
C PHE A 215 13.46 9.85 8.26
N SER A 216 13.33 9.48 9.53
CA SER A 216 12.13 8.80 10.04
C SER A 216 10.87 9.64 9.88
N HIS A 217 10.94 10.94 10.16
CA HIS A 217 9.81 11.85 9.97
C HIS A 217 9.36 11.92 8.51
N ASN A 218 10.29 12.05 7.57
CA ASN A 218 9.96 12.04 6.14
C ASN A 218 9.35 10.71 5.70
N GLN A 219 9.87 9.58 6.19
CA GLN A 219 9.30 8.27 5.91
C GLN A 219 7.86 8.14 6.41
N ILE A 220 7.56 8.68 7.60
CA ILE A 220 6.18 8.71 8.13
C ILE A 220 5.26 9.54 7.24
N ILE A 221 5.73 10.68 6.72
CA ILE A 221 4.95 11.51 5.80
C ILE A 221 4.62 10.73 4.52
N THR A 222 5.63 10.13 3.87
CA THR A 222 5.43 9.32 2.66
C THR A 222 4.44 8.17 2.89
N LEU A 223 4.57 7.44 4.00
CA LEU A 223 3.63 6.36 4.33
C LEU A 223 2.19 6.87 4.58
N CYS A 224 2.04 8.08 5.11
CA CYS A 224 0.73 8.71 5.29
C CYS A 224 0.11 9.12 3.95
N GLU A 225 0.90 9.62 3.00
CA GLU A 225 0.47 9.95 1.64
C GLU A 225 0.03 8.69 0.89
N GLU A 226 0.87 7.65 0.86
CA GLU A 226 0.54 6.35 0.26
C GLU A 226 -0.75 5.76 0.86
N ARG A 227 -0.93 5.85 2.18
CA ARG A 227 -2.17 5.41 2.84
C ARG A 227 -3.39 6.19 2.37
N ALA A 228 -3.26 7.50 2.15
CA ALA A 228 -4.35 8.34 1.67
C ALA A 228 -4.74 7.95 0.24
N ASP A 229 -3.76 7.69 -0.63
CA ASP A 229 -3.99 7.26 -2.01
C ASP A 229 -4.71 5.91 -2.07
N PHE A 230 -4.29 4.93 -1.26
CA PHE A 230 -4.99 3.64 -1.19
C PHE A 230 -6.42 3.77 -0.67
N LEU A 231 -6.67 4.65 0.31
CA LEU A 231 -8.03 4.89 0.81
C LEU A 231 -8.92 5.52 -0.26
N ALA A 232 -8.38 6.44 -1.07
CA ALA A 232 -9.11 7.03 -2.19
C ALA A 232 -9.44 5.97 -3.26
N GLN A 233 -8.46 5.15 -3.67
CA GLN A 233 -8.68 4.07 -4.63
C GLN A 233 -9.74 3.06 -4.15
N ILE A 234 -9.71 2.67 -2.87
CA ILE A 234 -10.71 1.76 -2.31
C ILE A 234 -12.10 2.41 -2.32
N GLN A 235 -12.19 3.70 -2.01
CA GLN A 235 -13.46 4.42 -2.10
C GLN A 235 -13.99 4.45 -3.53
N ASP A 236 -13.16 4.76 -4.52
CA ASP A 236 -13.55 4.79 -5.93
C ASP A 236 -14.04 3.42 -6.40
N GLN A 237 -13.29 2.35 -6.09
CA GLN A 237 -13.70 0.97 -6.38
C GLN A 237 -15.03 0.60 -5.70
N HIS A 238 -15.27 1.08 -4.47
CA HIS A 238 -16.53 0.82 -3.79
C HIS A 238 -17.72 1.52 -4.49
N HIS A 239 -17.52 2.74 -5.00
CA HIS A 239 -18.52 3.46 -5.78
C HIS A 239 -18.77 2.76 -7.12
N GLU A 240 -17.73 2.29 -7.79
CA GLU A 240 -17.85 1.53 -9.04
C GLU A 240 -18.61 0.21 -8.84
N ILE A 241 -18.26 -0.58 -7.83
CA ILE A 241 -18.99 -1.80 -7.47
C ILE A 241 -20.47 -1.48 -7.19
N LYS A 242 -20.75 -0.38 -6.48
CA LYS A 242 -22.13 0.04 -6.21
C LYS A 242 -22.88 0.42 -7.49
N ALA A 243 -22.22 1.11 -8.43
CA ALA A 243 -22.80 1.47 -9.71
C ALA A 243 -23.08 0.24 -10.58
N LEU A 244 -22.12 -0.70 -10.67
CA LEU A 244 -22.27 -1.95 -11.40
C LEU A 244 -23.41 -2.81 -10.83
N ARG A 245 -23.51 -2.91 -9.50
CA ARG A 245 -24.64 -3.61 -8.84
C ARG A 245 -25.99 -2.98 -9.17
N MET A 246 -26.06 -1.65 -9.24
CA MET A 246 -27.29 -0.95 -9.62
C MET A 246 -27.66 -1.22 -11.09
N GLN A 247 -26.68 -1.17 -12.00
CA GLN A 247 -26.90 -1.49 -13.41
C GLN A 247 -27.32 -2.95 -13.61
N LEU A 248 -26.69 -3.88 -12.90
CA LEU A 248 -27.06 -5.29 -12.92
C LEU A 248 -28.52 -5.48 -12.45
N GLY A 249 -28.91 -4.84 -11.35
CA GLY A 249 -30.31 -4.92 -10.87
C GLY A 249 -31.33 -4.33 -11.85
N LEU A 250 -30.97 -3.28 -12.61
CA LEU A 250 -31.83 -2.75 -13.67
C LEU A 250 -31.95 -3.73 -14.85
N ALA A 251 -30.83 -4.33 -15.26
CA ALA A 251 -30.80 -5.33 -16.33
C ALA A 251 -31.54 -6.62 -15.96
N GLU A 252 -31.42 -7.08 -14.71
CA GLU A 252 -32.18 -8.22 -14.18
C GLU A 252 -33.69 -7.96 -14.25
N LYS A 253 -34.13 -6.75 -13.87
CA LYS A 253 -35.54 -6.36 -13.96
C LYS A 253 -36.04 -6.26 -15.39
N GLU A 254 -35.26 -5.67 -16.30
CA GLU A 254 -35.62 -5.58 -17.72
C GLU A 254 -35.74 -6.97 -18.34
N ASN A 255 -34.83 -7.89 -18.01
CA ASN A 255 -34.91 -9.29 -18.44
C ASN A 255 -36.16 -9.99 -17.88
N GLU A 256 -36.52 -9.76 -16.61
CA GLU A 256 -37.74 -10.31 -16.02
C GLU A 256 -38.99 -9.76 -16.72
N ASP A 257 -39.05 -8.45 -17.00
CA ASP A 257 -40.14 -7.81 -17.72
C ASP A 257 -40.28 -8.37 -19.16
N LEU A 258 -39.15 -8.58 -19.86
CA LEU A 258 -39.13 -9.19 -21.20
C LEU A 258 -39.58 -10.65 -21.16
N ALA A 259 -39.11 -11.44 -20.19
CA ALA A 259 -39.53 -12.83 -20.02
C ALA A 259 -41.03 -12.92 -19.73
N ASN A 260 -41.58 -12.02 -18.91
CA ASN A 260 -43.00 -11.97 -18.63
C ASN A 260 -43.84 -11.62 -19.87
N ARG A 261 -43.35 -10.71 -20.74
CA ARG A 261 -44.02 -10.39 -22.02
C ARG A 261 -44.06 -11.58 -22.98
N VAL A 262 -42.95 -12.32 -23.11
CA VAL A 262 -42.92 -13.53 -23.95
C VAL A 262 -43.93 -14.56 -23.45
N ASN A 263 -44.01 -14.76 -22.13
CA ASN A 263 -45.01 -15.66 -21.53
C ASN A 263 -46.46 -15.19 -21.74
N GLU A 264 -46.73 -13.88 -21.76
CA GLU A 264 -48.05 -13.34 -22.08
C GLU A 264 -48.42 -13.55 -23.56
N ASP A 265 -47.47 -13.39 -24.47
CA ASP A 265 -47.69 -13.63 -25.91
C ASP A 265 -47.88 -15.12 -26.25
N GLU A 266 -47.28 -16.03 -25.48
CA GLU A 266 -47.51 -17.49 -25.59
C GLU A 266 -48.83 -17.95 -24.96
N ARG A 267 -49.51 -17.07 -24.19
CA ARG A 267 -50.78 -17.40 -23.57
C ARG A 267 -51.88 -17.46 -24.64
N PRO A 268 -52.71 -18.53 -24.70
CA PRO A 268 -53.75 -18.64 -25.71
C PRO A 268 -54.70 -17.43 -25.67
N ARG A 269 -54.75 -16.66 -26.76
CA ARG A 269 -55.55 -15.42 -26.86
C ARG A 269 -57.06 -15.63 -26.73
N PHE A 270 -57.53 -16.86 -26.95
CA PHE A 270 -58.91 -17.26 -26.79
C PHE A 270 -58.97 -18.46 -25.86
N SER A 271 -59.95 -18.46 -24.96
CA SER A 271 -60.27 -19.66 -24.20
C SER A 271 -60.82 -20.73 -25.13
N THR A 272 -60.69 -22.00 -24.73
CA THR A 272 -61.23 -23.13 -25.51
C THR A 272 -62.75 -23.06 -25.68
N VAL A 273 -63.47 -22.35 -24.80
CA VAL A 273 -64.92 -22.12 -24.92
C VAL A 273 -65.20 -21.08 -26.00
N GLU A 274 -64.50 -19.94 -25.96
CA GLU A 274 -64.62 -18.88 -26.97
C GLU A 274 -64.25 -19.37 -28.36
N LEU A 275 -63.23 -20.23 -28.47
CA LEU A 275 -62.85 -20.83 -29.75
C LEU A 275 -63.96 -21.76 -30.28
N LYS A 276 -64.64 -22.51 -29.41
CA LYS A 276 -65.78 -23.34 -29.81
C LYS A 276 -66.95 -22.48 -30.26
N GLU A 277 -67.26 -21.41 -29.54
CA GLU A 277 -68.31 -20.44 -29.87
C GLU A 277 -68.03 -19.76 -31.22
N MET A 278 -66.81 -19.26 -31.44
CA MET A 278 -66.43 -18.70 -32.74
C MET A 278 -66.52 -19.73 -33.88
N LEU A 279 -66.18 -20.99 -33.61
CA LEU A 279 -66.29 -22.05 -34.62
C LEU A 279 -67.76 -22.39 -34.92
N THR A 280 -68.64 -22.38 -33.92
CA THR A 280 -70.09 -22.58 -34.13
C THR A 280 -70.68 -21.41 -34.89
N ASP A 281 -70.38 -20.18 -34.51
CA ASP A 281 -70.85 -18.96 -35.20
C ASP A 281 -70.37 -18.93 -36.65
N ARG A 282 -69.09 -19.27 -36.88
CA ARG A 282 -68.55 -19.41 -38.24
C ARG A 282 -69.29 -20.48 -39.05
N ASN A 283 -69.66 -21.60 -38.44
CA ASN A 283 -70.39 -22.66 -39.12
C ASN A 283 -71.84 -22.25 -39.43
N GLU A 284 -72.50 -21.53 -38.53
CA GLU A 284 -73.83 -20.97 -38.74
C GLU A 284 -73.82 -19.91 -39.85
N LEU A 285 -72.83 -19.02 -39.85
CA LEU A 285 -72.65 -18.04 -40.92
C LEU A 285 -72.38 -18.72 -42.26
N LYS A 286 -71.57 -19.78 -42.29
CA LYS A 286 -71.36 -20.58 -43.51
C LYS A 286 -72.65 -21.23 -44.01
N ALA A 287 -73.47 -21.80 -43.13
CA ALA A 287 -74.76 -22.36 -43.50
C ALA A 287 -75.68 -21.27 -44.08
N ARG A 288 -75.73 -20.11 -43.43
CA ARG A 288 -76.54 -18.98 -43.88
C ARG A 288 -76.08 -18.40 -45.22
N VAL A 289 -74.77 -18.36 -45.46
CA VAL A 289 -74.22 -18.00 -46.77
C VAL A 289 -74.64 -19.03 -47.82
N SER A 290 -74.55 -20.33 -47.53
CA SER A 290 -74.99 -21.39 -48.44
C SER A 290 -76.49 -21.30 -48.77
N ASP A 291 -77.33 -21.01 -47.78
CA ASP A 291 -78.78 -20.84 -47.98
C ASP A 291 -79.06 -19.61 -48.86
N LEU A 292 -78.40 -18.48 -48.58
CA LEU A 292 -78.53 -17.26 -49.38
C LEU A 292 -78.03 -17.47 -50.82
N GLU A 293 -76.93 -18.21 -51.02
CA GLU A 293 -76.43 -18.58 -52.35
C GLU A 293 -77.44 -19.45 -53.11
N GLN A 294 -78.10 -20.39 -52.43
CA GLN A 294 -79.17 -21.23 -53.00
C GLN A 294 -80.39 -20.39 -53.39
N GLU A 295 -80.82 -19.45 -52.55
CA GLU A 295 -81.89 -18.51 -52.85
C GLU A 295 -81.53 -17.61 -54.04
N LEU A 296 -80.30 -17.11 -54.11
CA LEU A 296 -79.79 -16.31 -55.23
C LEU A 296 -79.79 -17.11 -56.53
N MET A 297 -79.32 -18.36 -56.52
CA MET A 297 -79.38 -19.25 -57.69
C MET A 297 -80.83 -19.48 -58.14
N THR A 298 -81.75 -19.63 -57.19
CA THR A 298 -83.18 -19.81 -57.49
C THR A 298 -83.78 -18.55 -58.09
N CYS A 299 -83.50 -17.38 -57.54
CA CYS A 299 -83.93 -16.08 -58.07
C CYS A 299 -83.32 -15.77 -59.45
N GLN A 300 -82.06 -16.13 -59.69
CA GLN A 300 -81.40 -15.98 -60.99
C GLN A 300 -82.01 -16.95 -62.03
N ALA A 301 -82.33 -18.19 -61.64
CA ALA A 301 -83.03 -19.13 -62.50
C ALA A 301 -84.46 -18.66 -62.85
N ILE A 302 -85.14 -17.98 -61.92
CA ILE A 302 -86.45 -17.35 -62.16
C ILE A 302 -86.32 -16.09 -63.04
N GLY A 303 -85.24 -15.32 -62.86
CA GLY A 303 -84.93 -14.11 -63.64
C GLY A 303 -84.52 -14.35 -65.09
N THR A 304 -84.05 -15.56 -65.45
CA THR A 304 -83.72 -15.91 -66.84
C THR A 304 -84.94 -16.24 -67.72
N GLY A 305 -86.16 -16.10 -67.20
CA GLY A 305 -87.41 -16.33 -67.94
C GLY A 305 -88.10 -15.08 -68.52
N ALA A 306 -87.66 -13.86 -68.21
CA ALA A 306 -88.35 -12.65 -68.66
C ALA A 306 -87.41 -11.46 -68.95
N GLU A 307 -87.28 -11.17 -70.25
CA GLU A 307 -86.94 -9.89 -70.90
C GLU A 307 -85.51 -9.31 -70.83
N ASN A 308 -84.89 -9.33 -72.02
CA ASN A 308 -84.11 -8.27 -72.67
C ASN A 308 -84.19 -6.86 -72.04
N GLY A 309 -83.03 -6.20 -71.88
CA GLY A 309 -83.00 -4.75 -71.77
C GLY A 309 -81.73 -4.13 -71.18
N ASN A 310 -80.76 -3.86 -72.05
CA ASN A 310 -80.01 -2.59 -72.21
C ASN A 310 -79.49 -1.77 -70.99
N ASN A 311 -78.27 -1.24 -71.17
CA ASN A 311 -77.53 -0.22 -70.41
C ASN A 311 -76.87 -0.70 -69.10
N GLY A 312 -75.58 -0.47 -68.83
CA GLY A 312 -74.70 0.59 -69.29
C GLY A 312 -74.37 1.53 -68.13
N SER A 313 -73.18 1.35 -67.56
CA SER A 313 -72.35 2.36 -66.86
C SER A 313 -72.97 3.16 -65.69
N MET A 314 -72.46 2.96 -64.46
CA MET A 314 -71.90 4.07 -63.66
C MET A 314 -71.39 3.64 -62.27
N LEU A 315 -70.32 4.33 -61.83
CA LEU A 315 -69.77 4.48 -60.46
C LEU A 315 -69.01 3.27 -59.86
N ALA A 316 -67.86 3.41 -59.19
CA ALA A 316 -67.07 4.58 -58.81
C ALA A 316 -65.61 4.19 -58.50
N LYS A 317 -64.73 5.16 -58.80
CA LYS A 317 -63.37 5.42 -58.33
C LYS A 317 -62.86 4.64 -57.09
N GLU A 318 -61.66 4.07 -57.25
CA GLU A 318 -60.69 3.83 -56.16
C GLU A 318 -60.27 5.16 -55.48
N PRO A 319 -59.58 5.12 -54.33
CA PRO A 319 -58.11 5.12 -54.47
C PRO A 319 -57.35 4.27 -53.43
N THR A 320 -56.39 3.50 -53.95
CA THR A 320 -54.99 3.38 -53.49
C THR A 320 -54.73 2.94 -52.05
N SER A 321 -54.45 1.64 -51.89
CA SER A 321 -53.56 1.13 -50.85
C SER A 321 -52.12 1.32 -51.33
N THR A 322 -51.43 2.33 -50.79
CA THR A 322 -49.99 2.51 -51.02
C THR A 322 -49.25 1.46 -50.20
N GLU A 323 -48.70 0.47 -50.90
CA GLU A 323 -47.50 -0.25 -50.46
C GLU A 323 -46.39 0.77 -50.14
N ARG A 324 -45.74 0.68 -48.98
CA ARG A 324 -44.42 0.04 -48.95
C ARG A 324 -43.83 -0.15 -47.54
N PRO A 325 -42.91 -1.11 -47.41
CA PRO A 325 -42.30 -1.60 -46.18
C PRO A 325 -40.92 -0.98 -45.91
N ALA A 326 -40.32 -1.46 -44.81
CA ALA A 326 -38.95 -1.31 -44.32
C ALA A 326 -38.62 0.02 -43.63
#